data_AF-E2A7G4-F1
#
_entry.id   AF-E2A7G4-F1
#
_cell.length_a   1.000
_cell.length_b   1.000
_cell.length_c   1.000
_cell.angle_alpha   90.00
_cell.angle_beta   90.00
_cell.angle_gamma   90.00
#
_symmetry.space_group_name_H-M   'P 1'
#
loop_
_entity.id
_entity.type
_entity.pdbx_description
1 polymer ?
#
loop_
_entity_poly.entity_id
_entity_poly.type
_entity_poly.pdbx_seq_one_letter_code
_entity_poly.pdbx_strand_id
1 'polypeptide(L)'
;LYITLLYLQAFLSIVKMMAEDWMAPKIDAERNVMIKRAQTARLIVICGYVLMIFAFTSIIVFPCFGLPFRRLTNLTDRDRTLPLQTYYFYDTDKSPQFELTLLVQAMTIFLAAITYTSVDAFLGLTILHICGQLENFRRRLISLSSRKDFDCALRNSVIAHLRLIRFANKIEDIFALMILGLVVYFGIVFCLYGFLLLTVSL
;
A
#
# COMPACT_ATOMS: atom_id res chain seq x y z
N LEU A 1 -10.27 -13.61 15.16
CA LEU A 1 -11.47 -12.80 15.49
C LEU A 1 -11.14 -11.60 16.40
N TYR A 2 -10.51 -11.80 17.57
CA TYR A 2 -10.14 -10.69 18.47
C TYR A 2 -9.11 -9.73 17.86
N ILE A 3 -8.02 -10.28 17.30
CA ILE A 3 -6.97 -9.49 16.63
C ILE A 3 -7.55 -8.69 15.45
N THR A 4 -8.35 -9.33 14.61
CA THR A 4 -9.02 -8.68 13.46
C THR A 4 -9.98 -7.55 13.90
N LEU A 5 -10.69 -7.71 15.01
CA LEU A 5 -11.55 -6.66 15.58
C LEU A 5 -10.73 -5.47 16.09
N LEU A 6 -9.57 -5.74 16.70
CA LEU A 6 -8.68 -4.70 17.23
C LEU A 6 -8.07 -3.87 16.10
N TYR A 7 -7.64 -4.50 15.00
CA TYR A 7 -7.18 -3.80 13.80
C TYR A 7 -8.29 -2.95 13.14
N LEU A 8 -9.52 -3.47 13.08
CA LEU A 8 -10.65 -2.72 12.52
C LEU A 8 -10.94 -1.46 13.35
N GLN A 9 -10.94 -1.56 14.68
CA GLN A 9 -11.14 -0.42 15.56
C GLN A 9 -10.03 0.63 15.41
N ALA A 10 -8.77 0.20 15.30
CA ALA A 10 -7.64 1.10 15.11
C ALA A 10 -7.72 1.82 13.75
N PHE A 11 -8.08 1.10 12.68
CA PHE A 11 -8.32 1.66 11.35
C PHE A 11 -9.44 2.70 11.36
N LEU A 12 -10.60 2.36 11.94
CA LEU A 12 -11.74 3.28 12.06
C LEU A 12 -11.37 4.52 12.87
N SER A 13 -10.53 4.39 13.90
CA SER A 13 -10.03 5.54 14.65
C SER A 13 -9.19 6.46 13.78
N ILE A 14 -8.34 5.95 12.89
CA ILE A 14 -7.53 6.77 11.97
C ILE A 14 -8.43 7.52 10.99
N VAL A 15 -9.35 6.80 10.35
CA VAL A 15 -10.31 7.40 9.39
C VAL A 15 -11.13 8.49 10.07
N LYS A 16 -11.59 8.25 11.30
CA LYS A 16 -12.33 9.25 12.09
C LYS A 16 -11.48 10.48 12.37
N MET A 17 -10.23 10.33 12.80
CA MET A 17 -9.33 11.47 13.03
C MET A 17 -9.09 12.28 11.75
N MET A 18 -8.91 11.61 10.61
CA MET A 18 -8.79 12.29 9.31
C MET A 18 -10.07 13.03 8.95
N ALA A 19 -11.23 12.41 9.13
CA ALA A 19 -12.53 13.03 8.86
C ALA A 19 -12.76 14.27 9.73
N GLU A 20 -12.47 14.19 11.04
CA GLU A 20 -12.49 15.34 11.95
C GLU A 20 -11.57 16.45 11.47
N ASP A 21 -10.34 16.11 11.04
CA ASP A 21 -9.40 17.08 10.50
C ASP A 21 -9.97 17.75 9.25
N TRP A 22 -10.62 17.01 8.35
CA TRP A 22 -11.26 17.56 7.15
C TRP A 22 -12.41 18.53 7.48
N MET A 23 -13.22 18.20 8.48
CA MET A 23 -14.38 18.99 8.92
C MET A 23 -14.02 20.20 9.76
N ALA A 24 -12.85 20.20 10.42
CA ALA A 24 -12.42 21.31 11.27
C ALA A 24 -12.33 22.63 10.47
N PRO A 25 -12.78 23.76 11.04
CA PRO A 25 -12.63 25.07 10.39
C PRO A 25 -11.16 25.40 10.22
N LYS A 26 -10.79 25.85 9.02
CA LYS A 26 -9.41 26.15 8.63
C LYS A 26 -9.37 27.22 7.56
N ILE A 27 -8.25 27.94 7.49
CA ILE A 27 -8.02 28.95 6.45
C ILE A 27 -7.71 28.27 5.10
N ASP A 28 -7.92 28.98 4.00
CA ASP A 28 -7.72 28.44 2.64
C ASP A 28 -6.31 27.89 2.42
N ALA A 29 -5.29 28.56 2.96
CA ALA A 29 -3.91 28.12 2.86
C ALA A 29 -3.68 26.73 3.48
N GLU A 30 -4.36 26.40 4.57
CA GLU A 30 -4.27 25.10 5.25
C GLU A 30 -5.09 24.02 4.53
N ARG A 31 -6.26 24.40 4.02
CA ARG A 31 -7.10 23.54 3.18
C ARG A 31 -6.36 23.14 1.90
N ASN A 32 -5.69 24.08 1.25
CA ASN A 32 -4.93 23.85 0.03
C ASN A 32 -3.77 22.87 0.24
N VAL A 33 -3.10 22.91 1.39
CA VAL A 33 -2.08 21.90 1.74
C VAL A 33 -2.69 20.51 1.82
N MET A 34 -3.81 20.35 2.54
CA MET A 34 -4.48 19.06 2.67
C MET A 34 -4.94 18.52 1.31
N ILE A 35 -5.53 19.36 0.46
CA ILE A 35 -5.95 18.99 -0.90
C ILE A 35 -4.75 18.56 -1.72
N LYS A 36 -3.65 19.31 -1.69
CA LYS A 36 -2.41 18.98 -2.42
C LYS A 36 -1.88 17.60 -2.00
N ARG A 37 -1.80 17.33 -0.69
CA ARG A 37 -1.35 16.03 -0.17
C ARG A 37 -2.28 14.88 -0.58
N ALA A 38 -3.59 15.11 -0.53
CA ALA A 38 -4.58 14.12 -0.98
C ALA A 38 -4.49 13.85 -2.49
N GLN A 39 -4.25 14.88 -3.31
CA GLN A 39 -4.03 14.73 -4.75
C GLN A 39 -2.74 13.95 -5.05
N THR A 40 -1.65 14.23 -4.33
CA THR A 40 -0.42 13.44 -4.43
C THR A 40 -0.65 11.98 -4.06
N ALA A 41 -1.36 11.71 -2.95
CA ALA A 41 -1.72 10.35 -2.56
C ALA A 41 -2.54 9.65 -3.66
N ARG A 42 -3.56 10.33 -4.20
CA ARG A 42 -4.39 9.80 -5.28
C ARG A 42 -3.57 9.48 -6.54
N LEU A 43 -2.62 10.34 -6.90
CA LEU A 43 -1.73 10.10 -8.03
C LEU A 43 -0.88 8.84 -7.81
N ILE A 44 -0.25 8.70 -6.64
CA ILE A 44 0.55 7.52 -6.29
C ILE A 44 -0.30 6.24 -6.41
N VAL A 45 -1.53 6.28 -5.88
CA VAL A 45 -2.47 5.14 -5.93
C VAL A 45 -2.85 4.80 -7.37
N ILE A 46 -3.17 5.79 -8.21
CA ILE A 46 -3.47 5.57 -9.63
C ILE A 46 -2.27 4.94 -10.35
N CYS A 47 -1.06 5.48 -10.15
CA CYS A 47 0.15 4.91 -10.74
C CYS A 47 0.36 3.45 -10.30
N GLY A 48 0.16 3.16 -9.01
CA GLY A 48 0.24 1.79 -8.48
C GLY A 48 -0.75 0.83 -9.14
N TYR A 49 -2.02 1.24 -9.28
CA TYR A 49 -3.03 0.42 -9.96
C TYR A 49 -2.73 0.21 -11.45
N VAL A 50 -2.22 1.23 -12.15
CA VAL A 50 -1.81 1.10 -13.56
C VAL A 50 -0.70 0.06 -13.70
N LEU A 51 0.33 0.13 -12.84
CA LEU A 51 1.42 -0.85 -12.82
C LEU A 51 0.92 -2.26 -12.48
N MET A 52 -0.01 -2.38 -11.52
CA MET A 52 -0.63 -3.65 -11.14
C MET A 52 -1.39 -4.27 -12.32
N ILE A 53 -2.23 -3.49 -13.02
CA ILE A 53 -3.00 -3.97 -14.18
C ILE A 53 -2.05 -4.39 -15.31
N PHE A 54 -1.00 -3.61 -15.55
CA PHE A 54 0.01 -3.94 -16.54
C PHE A 54 0.69 -5.28 -16.21
N ALA A 55 1.19 -5.45 -14.97
CA ALA A 55 1.82 -6.68 -14.51
C ALA A 55 0.87 -7.89 -14.58
N PHE A 56 -0.38 -7.72 -14.14
CA PHE A 56 -1.41 -8.76 -14.22
C PHE A 56 -1.67 -9.19 -15.67
N THR A 57 -1.79 -8.23 -16.58
CA THR A 57 -1.98 -8.50 -18.00
C THR A 57 -0.78 -9.26 -18.57
N SER A 58 0.45 -8.84 -18.24
CA SER A 58 1.67 -9.54 -18.69
C SER A 58 1.78 -10.97 -18.16
N ILE A 59 1.34 -11.25 -16.92
CA ILE A 59 1.45 -12.58 -16.30
C ILE A 59 0.33 -13.51 -16.76
N ILE A 60 -0.90 -13.02 -16.95
CA ILE A 60 -2.07 -13.86 -17.23
C ILE A 60 -2.43 -13.89 -18.71
N VAL A 61 -2.39 -12.74 -19.39
CA VAL A 61 -2.93 -12.60 -20.76
C VAL A 61 -1.88 -13.00 -21.80
N PHE A 62 -0.64 -12.54 -21.68
CA PHE A 62 0.41 -12.83 -22.68
C PHE A 62 0.74 -14.32 -22.84
N PRO A 63 0.81 -15.15 -21.78
CA PRO A 63 0.99 -16.59 -21.94
C PRO A 63 -0.15 -17.28 -22.71
N CYS A 64 -1.39 -16.80 -22.60
CA CYS A 64 -2.53 -17.32 -23.38
C CYS A 64 -2.38 -17.08 -24.89
N PHE A 65 -1.59 -16.09 -25.29
CA PHE A 65 -1.27 -15.79 -26.70
C PHE A 65 0.05 -16.42 -27.17
N GLY A 66 0.64 -17.33 -26.39
CA GLY A 66 1.90 -17.98 -26.75
C GLY A 66 3.14 -17.09 -26.58
N LEU A 67 3.05 -16.00 -25.82
CA LEU A 67 4.17 -15.14 -25.43
C LEU A 67 4.57 -15.44 -23.97
N PRO A 68 5.40 -16.46 -23.71
CA PRO A 68 5.78 -16.80 -22.35
C PRO A 68 6.68 -15.71 -21.75
N PHE A 69 6.25 -15.12 -20.64
CA PHE A 69 7.05 -14.15 -19.88
C PHE A 69 8.14 -14.82 -19.02
N ARG A 70 7.99 -16.14 -18.78
CA ARG A 70 8.94 -16.95 -18.01
C ARG A 70 9.78 -17.81 -18.95
N ARG A 71 11.10 -17.84 -18.73
CA ARG A 71 12.00 -18.78 -19.39
C ARG A 71 11.67 -20.19 -18.89
N LEU A 72 11.30 -21.12 -19.78
CA LEU A 72 11.29 -22.55 -19.46
C LEU A 72 12.72 -22.94 -19.10
N THR A 73 12.97 -23.21 -17.81
CA THR A 73 14.30 -23.63 -17.34
C THR A 73 14.44 -25.15 -17.26
N ASN A 74 13.37 -25.92 -17.46
CA ASN A 74 13.39 -27.37 -17.27
C ASN A 74 12.84 -28.14 -18.48
N LEU A 75 13.57 -29.17 -18.90
CA LEU A 75 13.13 -30.18 -19.88
C LEU A 75 11.95 -31.04 -19.36
N THR A 76 11.57 -30.88 -18.09
CA THR A 76 10.47 -31.57 -17.41
C THR A 76 9.22 -30.67 -17.21
N ASP A 77 9.22 -29.45 -17.75
CA ASP A 77 8.05 -28.57 -17.65
C ASP A 77 6.89 -29.11 -18.51
N ARG A 78 5.67 -29.04 -17.98
CA ARG A 78 4.45 -29.53 -18.64
C ARG A 78 4.15 -28.70 -19.90
N ASP A 79 3.50 -29.33 -20.89
CA ASP A 79 3.12 -28.70 -22.17
C ASP A 79 2.26 -27.42 -22.00
N ARG A 80 1.51 -27.31 -20.89
CA ARG A 80 0.75 -26.12 -20.52
C ARG A 80 1.21 -25.61 -19.15
N THR A 81 1.79 -24.40 -19.13
CA THR A 81 2.30 -23.79 -17.89
C THR A 81 1.26 -22.86 -17.26
N LEU A 82 0.93 -23.12 -15.99
CA LEU A 82 0.10 -22.23 -15.18
C LEU A 82 0.95 -21.07 -14.60
N PRO A 83 0.38 -19.86 -14.41
CA PRO A 83 1.07 -18.71 -13.82
C PRO A 83 1.75 -19.02 -12.48
N LEU A 84 1.07 -19.77 -11.61
CA LEU A 84 1.63 -20.27 -10.36
C LEU A 84 1.84 -21.80 -10.47
N GLN A 85 3.10 -22.22 -10.39
CA GLN A 85 3.44 -23.65 -10.29
C GLN A 85 3.16 -24.11 -8.86
N THR A 86 2.03 -24.80 -8.68
CA THR A 86 1.60 -25.38 -7.40
C THR A 86 1.20 -26.83 -7.60
N TYR A 87 1.21 -27.61 -6.52
CA TYR A 87 0.80 -29.01 -6.56
C TYR A 87 -0.72 -29.11 -6.50
N TYR A 88 -1.31 -29.83 -7.45
CA TYR A 88 -2.74 -30.11 -7.53
C TYR A 88 -3.01 -31.60 -7.34
N PHE A 89 -4.05 -31.94 -6.58
CA PHE A 89 -4.49 -33.33 -6.36
C PHE A 89 -5.18 -33.96 -7.59
N TYR A 90 -5.34 -33.19 -8.68
CA TYR A 90 -5.95 -33.61 -9.92
C TYR A 90 -5.07 -33.21 -11.11
N ASP A 91 -5.29 -33.88 -12.24
CA ASP A 91 -4.58 -33.60 -13.49
C ASP A 91 -5.10 -32.28 -14.10
N THR A 92 -4.27 -31.24 -14.03
CA THR A 92 -4.56 -29.90 -14.55
C THR A 92 -4.29 -29.75 -16.03
N ASP A 93 -3.63 -30.72 -16.67
CA ASP A 93 -3.15 -30.55 -18.06
C ASP A 93 -4.27 -30.86 -19.06
N LYS A 94 -5.31 -31.56 -18.60
CA LYS A 94 -6.52 -31.87 -19.35
C LYS A 94 -7.47 -30.67 -19.39
N SER A 95 -8.10 -30.48 -20.54
CA SER A 95 -9.25 -29.58 -20.67
C SER A 95 -10.51 -30.33 -20.21
N PRO A 96 -11.42 -29.71 -19.42
CA PRO A 96 -11.50 -28.29 -19.05
C PRO A 96 -10.80 -27.89 -17.73
N GLN A 97 -10.11 -28.82 -17.07
CA GLN A 97 -9.50 -28.59 -15.75
C GLN A 97 -8.43 -27.50 -15.78
N PHE A 98 -7.66 -27.42 -16.88
CA PHE A 98 -6.67 -26.37 -17.10
C PHE A 98 -7.30 -24.98 -17.06
N GLU A 99 -8.32 -24.76 -17.88
CA GLU A 99 -8.96 -23.45 -18.05
C GLU A 99 -9.64 -23.00 -16.75
N LEU A 100 -10.28 -23.92 -16.02
CA LEU A 100 -10.86 -23.65 -14.71
C LEU A 100 -9.78 -23.25 -13.70
N THR A 101 -8.67 -23.98 -13.66
CA THR A 101 -7.58 -23.73 -12.70
C THR A 101 -6.91 -22.39 -12.99
N LEU A 102 -6.69 -22.06 -14.26
CA LEU A 102 -6.17 -20.76 -14.69
C LEU A 102 -7.08 -19.61 -14.24
N LEU A 103 -8.39 -19.75 -14.44
CA LEU A 103 -9.37 -18.76 -14.03
C LEU A 103 -9.38 -18.55 -12.51
N VAL A 104 -9.31 -19.64 -11.72
CA VAL A 104 -9.20 -19.57 -10.26
C VAL A 104 -7.90 -18.90 -9.81
N GLN A 105 -6.75 -19.25 -10.42
CA GLN A 105 -5.48 -18.59 -10.12
C GLN A 105 -5.54 -17.09 -10.45
N ALA A 106 -6.05 -16.72 -11.63
CA ALA A 106 -6.16 -15.34 -12.06
C ALA A 106 -7.01 -14.51 -11.08
N MET A 107 -8.19 -15.03 -10.68
CA MET A 107 -9.03 -14.37 -9.67
C MET A 107 -8.33 -14.23 -8.32
N THR A 108 -7.63 -15.28 -7.89
CA THR A 108 -6.91 -15.29 -6.60
C THR A 108 -5.77 -14.27 -6.59
N ILE A 109 -4.95 -14.25 -7.65
CA ILE A 109 -3.85 -13.29 -7.81
C ILE A 109 -4.38 -11.86 -7.86
N PHE A 110 -5.45 -11.62 -8.62
CA PHE A 110 -6.05 -10.30 -8.74
C PHE A 110 -6.60 -9.80 -7.39
N LEU A 111 -7.32 -10.64 -6.66
CA LEU A 111 -7.84 -10.30 -5.34
C LEU A 111 -6.73 -10.05 -4.32
N ALA A 112 -5.68 -10.89 -4.33
CA ALA A 112 -4.52 -10.70 -3.47
C ALA A 112 -3.80 -9.39 -3.78
N ALA A 113 -3.60 -9.08 -5.07
CA ALA A 113 -2.97 -7.84 -5.51
C ALA A 113 -3.78 -6.60 -5.08
N ILE A 114 -5.10 -6.58 -5.30
CA ILE A 114 -5.97 -5.48 -4.85
C ILE A 114 -5.90 -5.31 -3.34
N THR A 115 -6.00 -6.42 -2.58
CA THR A 115 -5.99 -6.37 -1.12
C THR A 115 -4.67 -5.77 -0.63
N TYR A 116 -3.55 -6.26 -1.17
CA TYR A 116 -2.22 -5.76 -0.84
C TYR A 116 -2.05 -4.27 -1.19
N THR A 117 -2.35 -3.88 -2.45
CA THR A 117 -2.23 -2.49 -2.90
C THR A 117 -3.15 -1.55 -2.14
N SER A 118 -4.32 -2.00 -1.68
CA SER A 118 -5.24 -1.19 -0.88
C SER A 118 -4.68 -0.84 0.50
N VAL A 119 -3.97 -1.78 1.13
CA VAL A 119 -3.30 -1.54 2.43
C VAL A 119 -2.19 -0.51 2.28
N ASP A 120 -1.33 -0.67 1.26
CA ASP A 120 -0.25 0.27 0.96
C ASP A 120 -0.78 1.67 0.58
N ALA A 121 -1.85 1.71 -0.23
CA ALA A 121 -2.53 2.95 -0.61
C ALA A 121 -3.06 3.70 0.62
N PHE A 122 -3.69 2.99 1.56
CA PHE A 122 -4.22 3.59 2.78
C PHE A 122 -3.09 4.10 3.69
N LEU A 123 -2.02 3.32 3.87
CA LEU A 123 -0.84 3.75 4.62
C LEU A 123 -0.25 5.04 4.02
N GLY A 124 -0.02 5.05 2.70
CA GLY A 124 0.52 6.21 2.00
C GLY A 124 -0.37 7.45 2.11
N LEU A 125 -1.69 7.29 1.96
CA LEU A 125 -2.66 8.37 2.18
C LEU A 125 -2.57 8.94 3.60
N THR A 126 -2.49 8.06 4.60
CA THR A 126 -2.47 8.46 6.01
C THR A 126 -1.16 9.20 6.35
N ILE A 127 -0.01 8.69 5.89
CA ILE A 127 1.28 9.37 6.06
C ILE A 127 1.26 10.75 5.41
N LEU A 128 0.78 10.86 4.17
CA LEU A 128 0.70 12.14 3.46
C LEU A 128 -0.26 13.12 4.14
N HIS A 129 -1.35 12.62 4.74
CA HIS A 129 -2.26 13.44 5.56
C HIS A 129 -1.55 14.00 6.79
N ILE A 130 -0.83 13.16 7.57
CA ILE A 130 -0.03 13.64 8.72
C ILE A 130 1.01 14.67 8.27
N CYS A 131 1.73 14.42 7.18
CA CYS A 131 2.69 15.39 6.64
C CYS A 131 2.02 16.73 6.31
N GLY A 132 0.80 16.71 5.76
CA GLY A 132 -0.01 17.91 5.55
C GLY A 132 -0.40 18.61 6.86
N GLN A 133 -0.80 17.86 7.88
CA GLN A 133 -1.12 18.41 9.20
C GLN A 133 0.12 19.03 9.87
N LEU A 134 1.29 18.40 9.77
CA LEU A 134 2.56 18.92 10.28
C LEU A 134 2.98 20.20 9.55
N GLU A 135 2.78 20.27 8.23
CA GLU A 135 3.04 21.48 7.46
C GLU A 135 2.13 22.63 7.89
N ASN A 136 0.82 22.37 8.09
CA ASN A 136 -0.12 23.36 8.62
C ASN A 136 0.24 23.79 10.05
N PHE A 137 0.61 22.84 10.90
CA PHE A 137 1.08 23.10 12.26
C PHE A 137 2.32 24.01 12.26
N ARG A 138 3.30 23.74 11.39
CA ARG A 138 4.49 24.59 11.23
C ARG A 138 4.12 26.03 10.86
N ARG A 139 3.15 26.24 9.96
CA ARG A 139 2.69 27.60 9.59
C ARG A 139 2.06 28.33 10.77
N ARG A 140 1.25 27.63 11.57
CA ARG A 140 0.68 28.17 12.81
C ARG A 140 1.77 28.54 13.82
N LEU A 141 2.81 27.72 13.92
CA LEU A 141 3.94 27.96 14.82
C LEU A 141 4.78 29.17 14.41
N ILE A 142 5.03 29.37 13.11
CA ILE A 142 5.77 30.54 12.61
C ILE A 142 5.01 31.85 12.90
N SER A 143 3.68 31.82 12.81
CA SER A 143 2.81 32.97 13.14
C SER A 143 2.52 33.12 14.63
N LEU A 144 3.16 32.32 15.49
CA LEU A 144 2.91 32.34 16.94
C LEU A 144 3.54 33.56 17.61
N SER A 145 4.76 33.94 17.22
CA SER A 145 5.53 35.02 17.85
C SER A 145 4.92 36.42 17.65
N SER A 146 4.06 36.59 16.65
CA SER A 146 3.37 37.85 16.37
C SER A 146 1.98 37.95 17.00
N ARG A 147 1.53 36.94 17.76
CA ARG A 147 0.23 36.97 18.44
C ARG A 147 0.29 37.74 19.76
N LYS A 148 -0.70 38.62 19.96
CA LYS A 148 -0.92 39.34 21.22
C LYS A 148 -1.24 38.38 22.37
N ASP A 149 -1.95 37.27 22.09
CA ASP A 149 -2.31 36.24 23.08
C ASP A 149 -1.35 35.04 23.01
N PHE A 150 -0.06 35.28 23.26
CA PHE A 150 1.00 34.29 23.10
C PHE A 150 0.75 33.02 23.94
N ASP A 151 0.43 33.15 25.23
CA ASP A 151 0.25 32.01 26.14
C ASP A 151 -0.89 31.09 25.71
N CYS A 152 -2.03 31.68 25.31
CA CYS A 152 -3.18 30.92 24.81
C CYS A 152 -2.83 30.20 23.50
N ALA A 153 -2.16 30.90 22.58
CA ALA A 153 -1.76 30.32 21.30
C ALA A 153 -0.69 29.23 21.45
N LEU A 154 0.25 29.38 22.39
CA LEU A 154 1.24 28.37 22.74
C LEU A 154 0.57 27.12 23.30
N ARG A 155 -0.35 27.28 24.26
CA ARG A 155 -1.13 26.16 24.82
C ARG A 155 -1.88 25.39 23.72
N ASN A 156 -2.56 26.09 22.81
CA ASN A 156 -3.25 25.46 21.68
C ASN A 156 -2.29 24.73 20.73
N SER A 157 -1.09 25.26 20.54
CA SER A 157 -0.05 24.64 19.72
C SER A 157 0.47 23.35 20.34
N VAL A 158 0.70 23.33 21.66
CA VAL A 158 1.09 22.11 22.39
C VAL A 158 -0.01 21.04 22.30
N ILE A 159 -1.28 21.40 22.49
CA ILE A 159 -2.40 20.46 22.36
C ILE A 159 -2.49 19.88 20.95
N ALA A 160 -2.34 20.72 19.92
CA ALA A 160 -2.33 20.27 18.53
C ALA A 160 -1.17 19.32 18.24
N HIS A 161 0.04 19.63 18.72
CA HIS A 161 1.22 18.78 18.55
C HIS A 161 1.04 17.42 19.23
N LEU A 162 0.54 17.38 20.47
CA LEU A 162 0.23 16.14 21.18
C LEU A 162 -0.87 15.31 20.49
N ARG A 163 -1.82 15.93 19.78
CA ARG A 163 -2.80 15.22 18.95
C ARG A 163 -2.12 14.57 17.74
N LEU A 164 -1.18 15.26 17.08
CA LEU A 164 -0.43 14.72 15.95
C LEU A 164 0.50 13.57 16.35
N ILE A 165 1.19 13.66 17.49
CA ILE A 165 2.00 12.56 18.04
C ILE A 165 1.12 11.35 18.31
N ARG A 166 -0.03 11.54 18.97
CA ARG A 166 -0.98 10.44 19.21
C ARG A 166 -1.51 9.80 17.92
N PHE A 167 -1.68 10.59 16.87
CA PHE A 167 -2.02 10.05 15.55
C PHE A 167 -0.86 9.21 15.03
N ALA A 168 0.36 9.75 14.98
CA ALA A 168 1.54 9.04 14.48
C ALA A 168 1.78 7.71 15.22
N ASN A 169 1.69 7.71 16.55
CA ASN A 169 1.83 6.48 17.36
C ASN A 169 0.78 5.43 16.98
N LYS A 170 -0.48 5.83 16.72
CA LYS A 170 -1.52 4.89 16.26
C LYS A 170 -1.20 4.27 14.90
N ILE A 171 -0.56 5.02 14.00
CA ILE A 171 -0.09 4.45 12.71
C ILE A 171 1.03 3.47 12.98
N GLU A 172 2.00 3.86 13.80
CA GLU A 172 3.14 3.01 14.17
C GLU A 172 2.68 1.69 14.79
N ASP A 173 1.75 1.72 15.75
CA ASP A 173 1.20 0.52 16.39
C ASP A 173 0.54 -0.45 15.39
N ILE A 174 -0.09 0.08 14.33
CA ILE A 174 -0.77 -0.75 13.31
C ILE A 174 0.21 -1.27 12.26
N PHE A 175 1.14 -0.43 11.80
CA PHE A 175 1.89 -0.66 10.58
C PHE A 175 3.37 -0.97 10.81
N ALA A 176 3.96 -0.70 11.98
CA ALA A 176 5.40 -0.87 12.19
C ALA A 176 5.88 -2.32 11.97
N LEU A 177 5.19 -3.29 12.59
CA LEU A 177 5.51 -4.71 12.41
C LEU A 177 5.32 -5.15 10.95
N MET A 178 4.25 -4.66 10.31
CA MET A 178 3.96 -4.98 8.91
C MET A 178 5.06 -4.47 7.99
N ILE A 179 5.47 -3.20 8.13
CA ILE A 179 6.55 -2.58 7.34
C ILE A 179 7.87 -3.30 7.60
N LEU A 180 8.18 -3.66 8.85
CA LEU A 180 9.39 -4.44 9.16
C LEU A 180 9.38 -5.79 8.45
N GLY A 181 8.27 -6.53 8.52
CA GLY A 181 8.10 -7.79 7.79
C GLY A 181 8.24 -7.60 6.28
N LEU A 182 7.71 -6.51 5.75
CA LEU A 182 7.78 -6.16 4.33
C LEU A 182 9.22 -5.90 3.88
N VAL A 183 10.01 -5.16 4.66
CA VAL A 183 11.42 -4.88 4.39
C VAL A 183 12.23 -6.17 4.36
N VAL A 184 12.03 -7.05 5.34
CA VAL A 184 12.71 -8.37 5.37
C VAL A 184 12.31 -9.21 4.17
N TYR A 185 11.00 -9.27 3.87
CA TYR A 185 10.47 -10.03 2.72
C TYR A 185 11.08 -9.54 1.40
N PHE A 186 11.01 -8.25 1.10
CA PHE A 186 11.58 -7.70 -0.13
C PHE A 186 13.10 -7.81 -0.18
N GLY A 187 13.79 -7.71 0.97
CA GLY A 187 15.22 -7.96 1.06
C GLY A 187 15.59 -9.38 0.58
N ILE A 188 14.91 -10.40 1.10
CA ILE A 188 15.12 -11.80 0.69
C ILE A 188 14.81 -11.97 -0.80
N VAL A 189 13.67 -11.45 -1.26
CA VAL A 189 13.24 -11.55 -2.66
C VAL A 189 14.25 -10.89 -3.60
N PHE A 190 14.77 -9.70 -3.29
CA PHE A 190 15.80 -9.05 -4.09
C PHE A 190 17.11 -9.82 -4.12
N CYS A 191 17.53 -10.41 -2.99
CA CYS A 191 18.71 -11.27 -2.97
C CYS A 191 18.55 -12.49 -3.90
N LEU A 192 17.39 -13.16 -3.86
CA LEU A 192 17.10 -14.31 -4.72
C LEU A 192 17.05 -13.94 -6.21
N TYR A 193 16.38 -12.84 -6.56
CA TYR A 193 16.37 -12.35 -7.94
C TYR A 193 17.76 -11.91 -8.41
N GLY A 194 18.55 -11.27 -7.55
CA GLY A 194 19.93 -10.91 -7.87
C GLY A 194 20.80 -12.13 -8.17
N PHE A 195 20.69 -13.18 -7.36
CA PHE A 195 21.37 -14.45 -7.62
C PHE A 195 20.94 -15.11 -8.94
N LEU A 196 19.62 -15.14 -9.21
CA LEU A 196 19.07 -15.69 -10.46
C LEU A 196 19.58 -14.92 -11.68
N LEU A 197 19.61 -13.59 -11.63
CA LEU A 197 20.12 -12.75 -12.72
C LEU A 197 21.61 -13.02 -13.00
N LEU A 198 22.43 -13.14 -11.96
CA LEU A 198 23.86 -13.44 -12.11
C LEU A 198 24.07 -14.82 -12.73
N THR A 199 23.31 -15.82 -12.30
CA THR A 199 23.44 -17.20 -12.80
C THR A 199 22.94 -17.34 -14.25
N VAL A 200 21.96 -16.52 -14.66
CA VAL A 200 21.49 -16.48 -16.06
C VAL A 200 22.46 -15.72 -16.99
N SER A 201 23.30 -14.85 -16.43
CA SER A 201 24.28 -14.03 -17.17
C SER A 201 25.64 -14.72 -17.35
N LEU A 202 25.86 -15.84 -16.67
CA LEU A 202 27.03 -16.73 -16.76
C LEU A 202 26.70 -17.91 -17.69
#